data_AF-A0A917H3N6-F1
#
_entry.id   AF-A0A917H3N6-F1
#
_cell.length_a   1.000
_cell.length_b   1.000
_cell.length_c   1.000
_cell.angle_alpha   90.00
_cell.angle_beta   90.00
_cell.angle_gamma   90.00
#
_symmetry.space_group_name_H-M   'P 1'
#
loop_
_entity.id
_entity.type
_entity.pdbx_description
1 polymer ?
#
loop_
_entity_poly.entity_id
_entity_poly.type
_entity_poly.pdbx_seq_one_letter_code
_entity_poly.pdbx_strand_id
1 'polypeptide(L)' 'MLDKIESVHNQEIFYEMNASLHPDFMHDNKVESVPCLMIKAGNEIKERIYAFKSIPNIYNYLLKYTPELFKD' A
#
# COMPACT_ATOMS: atom_id res chain seq x y z
N MET A 1 -4.56 4.12 10.54
CA MET A 1 -5.57 4.24 9.44
C MET A 1 -5.67 2.93 8.70
N LEU A 2 -4.54 2.45 8.17
CA LEU A 2 -4.42 1.16 7.51
C LEU A 2 -4.84 0.00 8.44
N ASP A 3 -4.41 0.02 9.70
CA ASP A 3 -4.81 -0.96 10.72
C ASP A 3 -6.33 -1.02 10.95
N LYS A 4 -7.05 0.09 10.72
CA LYS A 4 -8.52 0.07 10.82
C LYS A 4 -9.14 -0.74 9.68
N ILE A 5 -8.55 -0.69 8.50
CA ILE A 5 -8.98 -1.48 7.33
C ILE A 5 -8.68 -2.96 7.61
N GLU A 6 -7.48 -3.28 8.09
CA GLU A 6 -7.10 -4.66 8.45
C GLU A 6 -8.01 -5.24 9.53
N SER A 7 -8.34 -4.44 10.56
CA SER A 7 -9.30 -4.82 11.59
C SER A 7 -10.70 -5.11 11.04
N VAL A 8 -11.14 -4.44 9.97
CA VAL A 8 -12.46 -4.67 9.35
C VAL A 8 -12.46 -5.97 8.55
N HIS A 9 -11.37 -6.27 7.85
CA HIS A 9 -11.24 -7.48 7.04
C HIS A 9 -10.71 -8.68 7.84
N ASN A 10 -10.26 -8.48 9.08
CA ASN A 10 -9.60 -9.48 9.91
C ASN A 10 -8.45 -10.20 9.18
N GLN A 11 -7.65 -9.42 8.45
CA GLN A 11 -6.55 -9.92 7.63
C GLN A 11 -5.41 -8.89 7.62
N GLU A 12 -4.17 -9.38 7.59
CA GLU A 12 -2.99 -8.56 7.32
C GLU A 12 -2.95 -8.22 5.82
N ILE A 13 -3.00 -6.92 5.50
CA ILE A 13 -3.12 -6.40 4.13
C ILE A 13 -1.91 -5.54 3.78
N PHE A 14 -1.42 -4.75 4.74
CA PHE A 14 -0.36 -3.77 4.50
C PHE A 14 0.94 -4.23 5.15
N TYR A 15 1.97 -4.37 4.33
CA TYR A 15 3.32 -4.67 4.80
C TYR A 15 4.12 -3.38 4.96
N GLU A 16 4.84 -3.29 6.08
CA GLU A 16 5.70 -2.14 6.38
C GLU A 16 7.17 -2.42 6.10
N MET A 17 7.91 -1.38 5.72
CA MET A 17 9.35 -1.43 5.52
C MET A 17 9.96 -0.10 5.99
N ASN A 18 11.06 -0.17 6.74
CA ASN A 18 11.79 1.02 7.16
C ASN A 18 12.61 1.58 5.99
N ALA A 19 12.22 2.74 5.47
CA ALA A 19 12.87 3.34 4.31
C ALA A 19 14.36 3.63 4.53
N SER A 20 14.76 4.03 5.75
CA SER A 20 16.16 4.35 6.07
C SER A 20 17.08 3.13 6.04
N LEU A 21 16.53 1.91 6.18
CA LEU A 21 17.30 0.67 6.09
C LEU A 21 17.47 0.18 4.64
N HIS A 22 16.74 0.74 3.68
CA HIS A 22 16.71 0.27 2.29
C HIS A 22 16.87 1.43 1.28
N PRO A 23 17.96 2.22 1.35
CA PRO A 23 18.14 3.41 0.49
C PRO A 23 18.18 3.07 -1.01
N ASP A 24 18.80 1.96 -1.40
CA ASP A 24 18.87 1.52 -2.80
C ASP A 24 17.48 1.22 -3.35
N PHE A 25 16.63 0.54 -2.55
CA PHE A 25 15.26 0.28 -2.93
C PHE A 25 14.47 1.57 -3.16
N MET A 26 14.67 2.58 -2.29
CA MET A 26 14.02 3.88 -2.44
C MET A 26 14.46 4.57 -3.72
N HIS A 27 15.76 4.52 -4.03
CA HIS A 27 16.33 5.10 -5.25
C HIS A 27 15.81 4.40 -6.51
N ASP A 28 15.95 3.08 -6.58
CA ASP A 28 15.56 2.26 -7.74
C ASP A 28 14.07 2.38 -8.04
N ASN A 29 13.25 2.41 -6.99
CA ASN A 29 11.81 2.58 -7.13
C ASN A 29 11.37 4.04 -7.18
N LYS A 30 12.28 5.02 -7.18
CA LYS A 30 11.98 6.46 -7.25
C LYS A 30 10.95 6.90 -6.19
N VAL A 31 11.16 6.47 -4.96
CA VAL A 31 10.35 6.92 -3.82
C VAL A 31 10.80 8.33 -3.44
N GLU A 32 9.95 9.32 -3.68
CA GLU A 32 10.32 10.75 -3.52
C GLU A 32 10.12 11.25 -2.10
N SER A 33 9.18 10.68 -1.35
CA SER A 33 8.88 11.06 0.03
C SER A 33 8.26 9.92 0.83
N VAL A 34 8.35 10.03 2.17
CA VAL A 34 7.66 9.15 3.11
C VAL A 34 6.68 9.96 3.96
N PRO A 35 5.54 9.38 4.40
CA PRO A 35 5.10 8.01 4.15
C PRO A 35 4.59 7.79 2.71
N CYS A 36 4.87 6.61 2.15
CA CYS A 36 4.45 6.18 0.81
C CYS A 36 3.85 4.78 0.88
N LEU A 37 2.64 4.61 0.33
CA LEU A 37 2.05 3.29 0.12
C LEU A 37 2.30 2.89 -1.33
N MET A 38 3.00 1.78 -1.51
CA MET A 38 3.37 1.28 -2.83
C MET A 38 2.58 0.01 -3.14
N ILE A 39 1.92 -0.02 -4.29
CA ILE A 39 1.15 -1.19 -4.73
C ILE A 39 1.95 -1.95 -5.77
N LYS A 40 2.16 -3.24 -5.52
CA LYS A 40 2.90 -4.15 -6.40
C LYS A 40 2.00 -5.26 -6.88
N ALA A 41 2.00 -5.53 -8.18
CA ALA A 41 1.27 -6.65 -8.79
C ALA A 41 2.16 -7.34 -9.83
N GLY A 42 2.34 -8.65 -9.71
CA GLY A 42 3.19 -9.42 -10.64
C GLY A 42 4.65 -8.92 -10.65
N ASN A 43 5.20 -8.60 -9.48
CA ASN A 43 6.52 -7.99 -9.29
C ASN A 43 6.73 -6.57 -9.85
N GLU A 44 5.71 -5.94 -10.42
CA GLU A 44 5.79 -4.56 -10.93
C GLU A 44 5.13 -3.57 -9.97
N ILE A 45 5.76 -2.40 -9.80
CA ILE A 45 5.15 -1.28 -9.06
C ILE A 45 4.07 -0.64 -9.93
N LYS A 46 2.82 -0.70 -9.47
CA LYS A 46 1.65 -0.16 -10.17
C LYS A 46 1.30 1.25 -9.74
N GLU A 47 1.40 1.54 -8.44
CA GLU A 47 1.06 2.86 -7.88
C GLU A 47 2.05 3.23 -6.78
N ARG A 48 2.29 4.54 -6.63
CA ARG A 48 2.97 5.16 -5.49
C ARG A 48 2.04 6.21 -4.92
N ILE A 49 1.48 5.95 -3.76
CA ILE A 49 0.47 6.79 -3.14
C ILE A 49 1.16 7.57 -2.02
N TYR A 50 1.32 8.86 -2.26
CA TYR A 50 1.84 9.80 -1.28
C TYR A 50 0.70 10.44 -0.52
N ALA A 51 0.89 10.57 0.80
CA ALA A 51 -0.11 11.07 1.74
C ALA A 51 -1.43 10.27 1.73
N PHE A 52 -1.66 9.49 2.78
CA PHE A 52 -2.87 8.68 2.97
C PHE A 52 -4.11 9.57 3.18
N LYS A 53 -4.72 10.03 2.08
CA LYS A 53 -5.77 11.06 2.10
C LYS A 53 -6.98 10.67 2.94
N SER A 54 -7.47 9.44 2.80
CA SER A 54 -8.64 8.93 3.54
C SER A 54 -8.81 7.42 3.39
N ILE A 55 -9.54 6.78 4.31
CA ILE A 55 -9.90 5.35 4.22
C ILE A 55 -10.64 5.03 2.89
N PRO A 56 -11.67 5.78 2.46
CA PRO A 56 -12.33 5.52 1.18
C PRO A 56 -11.39 5.57 -0.02
N ASN A 57 -10.38 6.45 0.01
CA ASN A 57 -9.39 6.50 -1.06
C ASN A 57 -8.55 5.21 -1.11
N ILE A 58 -8.18 4.63 0.03
CA ILE A 58 -7.48 3.34 0.11
C ILE A 58 -8.37 2.20 -0.41
N TYR A 59 -9.65 2.18 -0.06
CA TYR A 59 -10.60 1.16 -0.55
C TYR A 59 -10.71 1.15 -2.08
N ASN A 60 -10.63 2.29 -2.76
CA ASN A 60 -10.61 2.33 -4.23
C ASN A 60 -9.42 1.56 -4.81
N TYR A 61 -8.26 1.60 -4.15
CA TYR A 61 -7.09 0.83 -4.55
C TYR A 61 -7.24 -0.65 -4.24
N LEU A 62 -7.79 -1.00 -3.07
CA LEU A 62 -8.04 -2.40 -2.70
C LEU A 62 -9.04 -3.07 -3.65
N LEU A 63 -10.12 -2.39 -4.04
CA LEU A 63 -11.06 -2.91 -5.04
C LEU A 63 -10.39 -3.18 -6.40
N LYS A 64 -9.39 -2.39 -6.77
CA LYS A 64 -8.66 -2.52 -8.04
C LYS A 64 -7.62 -3.63 -8.01
N TYR A 65 -6.86 -3.75 -6.92
CA TYR A 65 -5.65 -4.59 -6.86
C TYR A 65 -5.79 -5.82 -5.97
N THR A 66 -6.81 -5.89 -5.12
CA THR A 66 -7.08 -6.99 -4.20
C THR A 66 -8.60 -7.26 -4.12
N PRO A 67 -9.29 -7.44 -5.27
CA PRO A 67 -10.74 -7.60 -5.30
C PRO A 67 -11.25 -8.83 -4.52
N GLU A 68 -10.39 -9.80 -4.24
CA GLU A 68 -10.66 -10.97 -3.41
C GLU A 68 -11.00 -10.64 -1.95
N LEU A 69 -10.59 -9.47 -1.43
CA LEU A 69 -10.97 -9.01 -0.08
C LEU A 69 -12.47 -8.73 0.06
N PHE A 70 -13.22 -8.71 -1.04
CA PHE A 70 -14.61 -8.30 -1.12
C PHE A 70 -15.52 -9.40 -1.69
N LYS A 71 -15.01 -10.62 -1.84
CA LYS A 71 -15.80 -11.77 -2.30
C LYS A 71 -16.26 -12.58 -1.08
N ASP A 72 -17.56 -12.88 -1.05
CA ASP A 72 -18.19 -13.73 -0.02
C ASP A 72 -17.69 -15.18 -0.08
#